data_AF-X0W1B1-F1
#
_entry.id   AF-X0W1B1-F1
#
_cell.length_a   1.000
_cell.length_b   1.000
_cell.length_c   1.000
_cell.angle_alpha   90.00
_cell.angle_beta   90.00
_cell.angle_gamma   90.00
#
_symmetry.space_group_name_H-M   'P 1'
#
loop_
_entity.id
_entity.type
_entity.pdbx_description
1 polymer ?
#
loop_
_entity_poly.entity_id
_entity_poly.type
_entity_poly.pdbx_seq_one_letter_code
_entity_poly.pdbx_strand_id
1 'polypeptide(L)'
;ANYLTANKKAHPLSKQINLTIKNDGFDLLINSSKIDKSRNYFVLTSDYLQSGGDKMNFFKNPVNLYKLDYKVRDAIIDYLKETDTVRVKLDGRFKKLSK
;
A
#
# COMPACT_ATOMS: atom_id res chain seq x y z
N ALA A 1 6.07 -4.66 -6.06
CA ALA A 1 5.23 -5.85 -6.33
C ALA A 1 5.91 -7.16 -5.96
N ASN A 2 7.22 -7.33 -6.18
CA ASN A 2 7.95 -8.58 -5.88
C ASN A 2 7.72 -9.11 -4.45
N TYR A 3 7.67 -8.23 -3.45
CA TYR A 3 7.33 -8.61 -2.08
C TYR A 3 5.89 -9.20 -1.97
N LEU A 4 4.92 -8.56 -2.60
CA LEU A 4 3.51 -8.97 -2.55
C LEU A 4 3.28 -10.28 -3.31
N THR A 5 3.97 -10.48 -4.44
CA THR A 5 3.88 -11.73 -5.22
C THR A 5 4.56 -12.91 -4.52
N ALA A 6 5.65 -12.67 -3.80
CA ALA A 6 6.37 -13.70 -3.06
C ALA A 6 5.59 -14.21 -1.85
N ASN A 7 4.95 -13.32 -1.08
CA ASN A 7 4.30 -13.67 0.18
C ASN A 7 2.91 -14.30 0.01
N LYS A 8 2.28 -14.20 -1.18
CA LYS A 8 0.97 -14.81 -1.52
C LYS A 8 -0.15 -14.59 -0.48
N LYS A 9 -0.07 -13.50 0.29
CA LYS A 9 -1.06 -13.09 1.30
C LYS A 9 -1.76 -11.81 0.85
N ALA A 10 -2.96 -11.59 1.38
CA ALA A 10 -3.62 -10.30 1.22
C ALA A 10 -2.86 -9.25 2.01
N HIS A 11 -2.55 -8.12 1.37
CA HIS A 11 -1.94 -6.97 2.01
C HIS A 11 -2.88 -5.77 1.91
N PRO A 12 -3.07 -4.99 2.99
CA PRO A 12 -3.85 -3.77 2.94
C PRO A 12 -3.12 -2.76 2.06
N LEU A 13 -3.71 -2.44 0.91
CA LEU A 13 -3.20 -1.44 -0.03
C LEU A 13 -4.18 -0.28 -0.13
N SER A 14 -3.62 0.91 -0.37
CA SER A 14 -4.41 2.12 -0.53
C SER A 14 -5.28 2.07 -1.80
N LYS A 15 -6.40 2.80 -1.82
CA LYS A 15 -7.34 2.85 -2.96
C LYS A 15 -6.73 3.40 -4.26
N GLN A 16 -5.63 4.13 -4.13
CA GLN A 16 -4.88 4.68 -5.25
C GLN A 16 -4.04 3.63 -5.99
N ILE A 17 -3.86 2.44 -5.40
CA ILE A 17 -3.06 1.36 -5.99
C ILE A 17 -3.95 0.42 -6.77
N ASN A 18 -3.56 0.12 -8.02
CA ASN A 18 -4.08 -1.02 -8.77
C ASN A 18 -2.91 -1.94 -9.14
N LEU A 19 -2.88 -3.11 -8.54
CA LEU A 19 -1.89 -4.15 -8.79
C LEU A 19 -2.57 -5.37 -9.42
N THR A 20 -2.15 -5.72 -10.63
CA THR A 20 -2.59 -6.93 -11.33
C THR A 20 -1.41 -7.88 -11.45
N ILE A 21 -1.50 -9.06 -10.83
CA ILE A 21 -0.52 -10.14 -10.98
C ILE A 21 -0.87 -10.99 -12.19
N LYS A 22 0.10 -11.20 -13.07
CA LYS A 22 0.04 -12.03 -14.28
C LYS A 22 0.93 -13.25 -14.12
N ASN A 23 0.89 -14.18 -15.09
CA ASN A 23 1.71 -15.39 -15.07
C ASN A 23 3.22 -15.09 -15.11
N ASP A 24 3.61 -14.06 -15.86
CA ASP A 24 4.99 -13.68 -16.18
C ASP A 24 5.40 -12.33 -15.56
N GLY A 25 4.56 -11.72 -14.72
CA GLY A 25 4.86 -10.42 -14.14
C GLY A 25 3.71 -9.76 -13.40
N PHE A 26 3.72 -8.44 -13.38
CA PHE A 26 2.67 -7.63 -12.76
C PHE A 26 2.51 -6.30 -13.47
N ASP A 27 1.30 -5.76 -13.46
CA ASP A 27 1.02 -4.35 -13.77
C ASP A 27 0.74 -3.61 -12.47
N LEU A 28 1.31 -2.42 -12.32
CA LEU A 28 1.10 -1.56 -11.17
C LEU A 28 0.80 -0.13 -11.61
N LEU A 29 -0.34 0.39 -11.18
CA LEU A 29 -0.76 1.77 -11.37
C LEU A 29 -0.92 2.47 -10.02
N ILE A 30 -0.58 3.76 -9.98
CA ILE A 30 -0.87 4.69 -8.88
C ILE A 30 -1.76 5.79 -9.45
N ASN A 31 -2.96 5.98 -8.91
CA ASN A 31 -3.96 6.93 -9.43
C ASN A 31 -4.18 6.74 -10.95
N SER A 32 -4.40 5.50 -11.38
CA SER A 32 -4.58 5.13 -12.78
C SER A 32 -3.40 5.42 -13.72
N SER A 33 -2.25 5.84 -13.18
CA SER A 33 -1.04 6.16 -13.95
C SER A 33 0.04 5.12 -13.72
N LYS A 34 0.82 4.81 -14.76
CA LYS A 34 1.99 3.92 -14.63
C LYS A 34 3.01 4.58 -13.70
N ILE A 35 3.70 3.76 -12.92
CA ILE A 35 4.84 4.24 -12.13
C ILE A 35 5.95 4.71 -13.07
N ASP A 36 6.34 5.96 -12.92
CA ASP A 36 7.56 6.52 -13.45
C ASP A 36 8.72 6.26 -12.47
N LYS A 37 9.73 5.52 -12.92
CA LYS A 37 10.90 5.14 -12.11
C LYS A 37 11.87 6.30 -11.86
N SER A 38 11.76 7.39 -12.59
CA SER A 38 12.59 8.59 -12.41
C SER A 38 12.10 9.52 -11.31
N ARG A 39 10.90 9.25 -10.75
CA ARG A 39 10.23 10.10 -9.77
C ARG A 39 10.25 9.51 -8.37
N ASN A 40 10.25 10.39 -7.38
CA ASN A 40 10.01 10.05 -5.98
C ASN A 40 8.51 10.09 -5.66
N TYR A 41 8.05 9.19 -4.80
CA TYR A 41 6.67 9.09 -4.34
C TYR A 41 6.61 9.13 -2.82
N PHE A 42 5.64 9.86 -2.28
CA PHE A 42 5.33 9.80 -0.86
C PHE A 42 4.56 8.52 -0.56
N VAL A 43 4.99 7.81 0.49
CA VAL A 43 4.30 6.63 1.02
C VAL A 43 4.01 6.88 2.49
N LEU A 44 2.75 6.72 2.87
CA LEU A 44 2.32 6.72 4.27
C LEU A 44 2.28 5.27 4.77
N THR A 45 2.97 4.99 5.87
CA THR A 45 3.06 3.66 6.49
C THR A 45 3.36 3.79 7.99
N SER A 46 3.34 2.69 8.74
CA SER A 46 3.75 2.69 10.15
C SER A 46 5.27 2.70 10.31
N ASP A 47 5.74 3.17 11.47
CA ASP A 47 7.14 3.08 11.89
C ASP A 47 7.66 1.62 11.94
N TYR A 48 6.81 0.67 12.31
CA TYR A 48 7.13 -0.76 12.26
C TYR A 48 7.49 -1.23 10.84
N LEU A 49 6.68 -0.88 9.83
CA LEU A 49 6.97 -1.25 8.44
C LEU A 49 8.10 -0.41 7.85
N GLN A 50 8.19 0.87 8.23
CA GLN A 50 9.28 1.76 7.82
C GLN A 50 10.64 1.25 8.30
N SER A 51 10.73 0.78 9.54
CA SER A 51 11.95 0.13 10.08
C SER A 51 12.20 -1.28 9.52
N GLY A 52 11.36 -1.74 8.57
CA GLY A 52 11.49 -3.01 7.85
C GLY A 52 10.96 -4.23 8.58
N GLY A 53 10.04 -4.02 9.53
CA GLY A 53 9.15 -5.06 10.02
C GLY A 53 8.46 -5.81 8.87
N ASP A 54 8.07 -7.05 9.14
CA ASP A 54 7.48 -7.97 8.15
C ASP A 54 8.34 -8.15 6.88
N LYS A 55 9.66 -7.99 6.99
CA LYS A 55 10.63 -8.05 5.89
C LYS A 55 10.40 -6.97 4.81
N MET A 56 9.69 -5.89 5.11
CA MET A 56 9.53 -4.74 4.20
C MET A 56 10.78 -3.84 4.18
N ASN A 57 11.96 -4.45 3.98
CA ASN A 57 13.25 -3.77 4.03
C ASN A 57 13.39 -2.63 2.99
N PHE A 58 12.55 -2.63 1.95
CA PHE A 58 12.52 -1.57 0.94
C PHE A 58 12.04 -0.21 1.47
N PHE A 59 11.48 -0.14 2.69
CA PHE A 59 11.14 1.13 3.34
C PHE A 59 12.23 1.66 4.30
N LYS A 60 13.28 0.89 4.60
CA LYS A 60 14.27 1.26 5.62
C LYS A 60 15.03 2.55 5.30
N ASN A 61 15.35 2.78 4.03
CA ASN A 61 16.21 3.87 3.59
C ASN A 61 15.47 4.77 2.58
N PRO A 62 14.53 5.62 3.02
CA PRO A 62 13.82 6.54 2.13
C PRO A 62 14.70 7.74 1.76
N VAL A 63 14.38 8.41 0.64
CA VAL A 63 15.03 9.69 0.26
C VAL A 63 14.80 10.77 1.32
N ASN A 64 13.60 10.83 1.88
CA ASN A 64 13.22 11.70 2.98
C ASN A 64 12.26 10.96 3.92
N LEU A 65 12.34 11.24 5.22
CA LEU A 65 11.45 10.67 6.24
C LEU A 65 10.72 11.78 7.00
N TYR A 66 9.39 11.75 6.95
CA TYR A 66 8.52 12.67 7.69
C TYR A 66 7.78 11.87 8.76
N LYS A 67 8.16 12.05 10.02
CA LYS A 67 7.51 11.36 11.14
C LYS A 67 6.26 12.13 11.53
N LEU A 68 5.12 11.45 11.56
CA LEU A 68 3.89 11.97 12.13
C LEU A 68 3.84 11.56 13.60
N ASP A 69 3.55 12.49 14.49
CA ASP A 69 3.24 12.19 15.89
C ASP A 69 1.76 11.79 16.03
N TYR A 70 1.36 10.78 15.26
CA TYR A 70 -0.03 10.35 15.18
C TYR A 70 -0.12 8.85 14.92
N LYS A 71 -0.83 8.13 15.79
CA LYS A 71 -0.86 6.67 15.76
C LYS A 71 -1.90 6.17 14.77
N VAL A 72 -1.61 5.04 14.13
CA VAL A 72 -2.55 4.37 13.21
C VAL A 72 -3.90 4.07 13.89
N ARG A 73 -3.88 3.67 15.16
CA ARG A 73 -5.11 3.46 15.94
C ARG A 73 -5.95 4.72 16.04
N ASP A 74 -5.32 5.84 16.34
CA ASP A 74 -6.03 7.10 16.56
C ASP A 74 -6.61 7.60 15.22
N ALA A 75 -5.87 7.43 14.11
CA ALA A 75 -6.37 7.68 12.76
C ALA A 75 -7.60 6.84 12.40
N ILE A 76 -7.64 5.56 12.81
CA ILE A 76 -8.80 4.70 12.60
C ILE A 76 -9.98 5.17 13.46
N ILE A 77 -9.74 5.50 14.73
CA ILE A 77 -10.78 5.98 15.65
C ILE A 77 -11.42 7.26 15.11
N ASP A 78 -10.61 8.24 14.70
CA ASP A 78 -11.11 9.53 14.25
C ASP A 78 -11.85 9.38 12.90
N TYR A 79 -11.35 8.52 12.00
CA TYR A 79 -12.10 8.15 10.79
C TYR A 79 -13.49 7.57 11.12
N LEU A 80 -13.59 6.69 12.12
CA LEU A 80 -14.86 6.07 12.53
C LEU A 80 -15.79 7.04 13.26
N LYS A 81 -15.26 8.03 13.98
CA LYS A 81 -16.08 9.10 14.59
C LYS A 81 -16.69 10.03 13.53
N GLU A 82 -15.96 10.30 12.47
CA GLU A 82 -16.38 11.18 11.37
C GLU A 82 -17.23 10.46 10.32
N THR A 83 -17.25 9.12 10.34
CA THR A 83 -17.95 8.29 9.35
C THR A 83 -19.16 7.61 9.98
N ASP A 84 -20.35 8.10 9.67
CA ASP A 84 -21.62 7.51 10.12
C ASP A 84 -21.73 6.00 9.80
N THR A 85 -21.50 5.63 8.53
CA THR A 85 -21.61 4.25 8.06
C THR A 85 -20.39 3.85 7.22
N VAL A 86 -19.68 2.80 7.63
CA VAL A 86 -18.56 2.23 6.86
C VAL A 86 -19.09 1.42 5.68
N ARG A 87 -18.97 1.98 4.47
CA ARG A 87 -19.35 1.30 3.22
C ARG A 87 -18.18 0.50 2.66
N VAL A 88 -18.36 -0.82 2.54
CA VAL A 88 -17.36 -1.72 1.97
C VAL A 88 -17.71 -2.05 0.51
N LYS A 89 -16.72 -1.95 -0.38
CA LYS A 89 -16.84 -2.36 -1.79
C LYS A 89 -15.49 -2.88 -2.29
N LEU A 90 -15.53 -3.98 -3.05
CA LEU A 90 -14.38 -4.42 -3.82
C LEU A 90 -14.15 -3.43 -4.98
N ASP A 91 -12.98 -2.80 -5.00
CA ASP A 91 -12.57 -1.80 -5.99
C ASP A 91 -11.40 -2.26 -6.87
N GLY A 92 -11.02 -3.53 -6.76
CA GLY A 92 -10.02 -4.14 -7.64
C GLY A 92 -8.60 -3.62 -7.43
N ARG A 93 -8.26 -3.16 -6.22
CA ARG A 93 -6.88 -2.77 -5.83
C ARG A 93 -5.83 -3.84 -6.07
N PHE A 94 -6.20 -5.10 -5.85
CA PHE A 94 -5.33 -6.26 -6.06
C PHE A 94 -6.10 -7.33 -6.83
N LYS A 95 -5.59 -7.68 -8.01
CA LYS A 95 -6.15 -8.73 -8.85
C LYS A 95 -5.07 -9.75 -9.18
N LYS A 96 -5.42 -11.01 -9.20
CA LYS A 96 -4.59 -12.08 -9.76
C LYS A 96 -5.33 -12.62 -10.96
N LEU A 97 -4.72 -12.52 -12.14
CA LEU A 97 -5.20 -13.22 -13.32
C LEU A 97 -4.68 -14.65 -13.21
N SER A 98 -5.56 -15.59 -12.85
CA SER A 98 -5.28 -17.01 -13.07
C SER A 98 -5.67 -17.37 -14.50
N LYS A 99 -5.15 -18.51 -14.99
CA LYS A 99 -5.87 -19.25 -16.04
C LYS A 99 -7.26 -19.65 -15.56
#